data_AF-A0A4U9IAC2-F1
#
_entry.id   AF-A0A4U9IAC2-F1
#
_cell.length_a   1.000
_cell.length_b   1.000
_cell.length_c   1.000
_cell.angle_alpha   90.00
_cell.angle_beta   90.00
_cell.angle_gamma   90.00
#
_symmetry.space_group_name_H-M   'P 1'
#
loop_
_entity.id
_entity.type
_entity.pdbx_description
1 polymer ?
#
loop_
_entity_poly.entity_id
_entity_poly.type
_entity_poly.pdbx_seq_one_letter_code
_entity_poly.pdbx_strand_id
1 'polypeptide(L)'
;MMAVRYSEDTQASKFAIQAYAALVLARQQKAPLGALREIWERHAQAKSGLPLMQLGLALKLMGDAPRSQQALDLAIKTPRSETQAWMADYGSPLRDNA
;
A
#
# COMPACT_ATOMS: atom_id res chain seq x y z
N MET A 1 20.09 -3.74 -2.28
CA MET A 1 18.95 -2.89 -1.89
C MET A 1 19.12 -1.52 -2.55
N MET A 2 18.42 -1.26 -3.67
CA MET A 2 18.69 -0.09 -4.53
C MET A 2 17.44 0.77 -4.85
N ALA A 3 16.34 0.61 -4.12
CA ALA A 3 15.06 1.25 -4.46
C ALA A 3 14.77 2.56 -3.71
N VAL A 4 15.49 2.88 -2.63
CA VAL A 4 15.12 4.01 -1.75
C VAL A 4 16.36 4.83 -1.39
N ARG A 5 16.84 5.66 -2.33
CA ARG A 5 17.98 6.57 -2.10
C ARG A 5 17.57 7.99 -1.69
N TYR A 6 16.30 8.35 -1.86
CA TYR A 6 15.79 9.72 -1.69
C TYR A 6 14.46 9.80 -0.94
N SER A 7 14.09 8.81 -0.11
CA SER A 7 12.90 8.95 0.73
C SER A 7 13.30 9.23 2.18
N GLU A 8 12.60 10.19 2.77
CA GLU A 8 12.76 10.54 4.19
C GLU A 8 12.08 9.49 5.10
N ASP A 9 11.17 8.68 4.55
CA ASP A 9 10.55 7.53 5.22
C ASP A 9 10.73 6.24 4.39
N THR A 10 11.83 5.54 4.65
CA THR A 10 12.19 4.33 3.90
C THR A 10 11.21 3.18 4.11
N GLN A 11 10.52 3.12 5.26
CA GLN A 11 9.55 2.06 5.54
C GLN A 11 8.25 2.31 4.78
N ALA A 12 7.75 3.54 4.80
CA ALA A 12 6.54 3.90 4.07
C ALA A 12 6.73 3.76 2.55
N SER A 13 7.89 4.13 2.01
CA SER A 13 8.20 3.93 0.58
C SER A 13 8.27 2.45 0.20
N LYS A 14 8.90 1.61 1.03
CA LYS A 14 8.92 0.16 0.80
C LYS A 14 7.52 -0.44 0.82
N PHE A 15 6.70 -0.04 1.79
CA PHE A 15 5.31 -0.47 1.89
C PHE A 15 4.51 -0.07 0.65
N ALA A 16 4.65 1.17 0.17
CA ALA A 16 3.96 1.64 -1.04
C ALA A 16 4.36 0.85 -2.28
N ILE A 17 5.65 0.57 -2.48
CA ILE A 17 6.15 -0.24 -3.59
C ILE A 17 5.57 -1.67 -3.51
N GLN A 18 5.61 -2.27 -2.32
CA GLN A 18 5.09 -3.63 -2.11
C GLN A 18 3.58 -3.73 -2.34
N ALA A 19 2.80 -2.75 -1.87
CA ALA A 19 1.36 -2.70 -2.08
C ALA A 19 0.99 -2.55 -3.56
N TYR A 20 1.72 -1.71 -4.29
CA TYR A 20 1.51 -1.56 -5.73
C TYR A 20 1.87 -2.84 -6.49
N ALA A 21 3.03 -3.44 -6.20
CA ALA A 21 3.45 -4.70 -6.79
C ALA A 21 2.45 -5.83 -6.49
N ALA A 22 1.95 -5.89 -5.26
CA ALA A 22 0.90 -6.81 -4.84
C ALA A 22 -0.37 -6.65 -5.69
N LEU A 23 -0.83 -5.42 -5.93
CA LEU A 23 -1.99 -5.18 -6.79
C LEU A 23 -1.74 -5.62 -8.24
N VAL A 24 -0.58 -5.31 -8.81
CA VAL A 24 -0.22 -5.71 -10.18
C VAL A 24 -0.17 -7.23 -10.32
N LEU A 25 0.40 -7.94 -9.34
CA LEU A 25 0.45 -9.41 -9.33
C LEU A 25 -0.93 -10.04 -9.07
N ALA A 26 -1.74 -9.44 -8.20
CA ALA A 26 -3.07 -9.93 -7.87
C ALA A 26 -4.03 -9.82 -9.07
N ARG A 27 -3.89 -8.79 -9.91
CA ARG A 27 -4.63 -8.70 -11.18
C ARG A 27 -4.33 -9.86 -12.13
N GLN A 28 -3.15 -10.48 -12.01
CA GLN A 28 -2.75 -11.64 -12.79
C GLN A 28 -2.97 -12.98 -12.06
N GLN A 29 -3.62 -13.00 -10.89
CA GLN A 29 -3.79 -14.22 -10.08
C GLN A 29 -2.45 -14.89 -9.70
N LYS A 30 -1.39 -14.09 -9.54
CA LYS A 30 -0.02 -14.54 -9.23
C LYS A 30 0.50 -14.05 -7.89
N ALA A 31 -0.29 -13.32 -7.12
CA ALA A 31 0.13 -12.84 -5.81
C ALA A 31 -0.05 -13.95 -4.75
N PRO A 32 1.02 -14.47 -4.14
CA PRO A 32 0.87 -15.47 -3.10
C PRO A 32 0.21 -14.86 -1.86
N LEU A 33 -0.87 -15.49 -1.40
CA LEU A 33 -1.72 -14.97 -0.33
C LEU A 33 -0.95 -14.82 1.01
N GLY A 34 0.03 -15.68 1.26
CA GLY A 34 0.94 -15.56 2.40
C GLY A 34 1.75 -14.26 2.40
N ALA A 35 2.27 -13.85 1.24
CA ALA A 35 3.03 -12.60 1.13
C ALA A 35 2.14 -11.37 1.30
N LEU A 36 0.90 -11.40 0.78
CA LEU A 36 -0.06 -10.31 0.99
C LEU A 36 -0.39 -10.12 2.47
N ARG A 37 -0.54 -11.24 3.21
CA ARG A 37 -0.74 -11.20 4.67
C ARG A 37 0.48 -10.65 5.39
N GLU A 38 1.70 -11.03 4.98
CA GLU A 38 2.92 -10.48 5.58
C GLU A 38 3.03 -8.96 5.37
N ILE A 39 2.69 -8.46 4.17
CA ILE A 39 2.64 -7.02 3.90
C ILE A 39 1.56 -6.37 4.78
N TRP A 40 0.39 -7.00 4.93
CA TRP A 40 -0.69 -6.51 5.78
C TRP A 40 -0.27 -6.35 7.25
N GLU A 41 0.54 -7.24 7.83
CA GLU A 41 1.03 -7.08 9.20
C GLU A 41 1.83 -5.77 9.41
N ARG A 42 2.33 -5.17 8.33
CA ARG A 42 3.09 -3.91 8.33
C ARG A 42 2.27 -2.70 7.93
N HIS A 43 0.93 -2.81 7.85
CA HIS A 43 0.03 -1.74 7.41
C HIS A 43 0.18 -0.42 8.19
N ALA A 44 0.60 -0.47 9.46
CA ALA A 44 0.88 0.72 10.28
C ALA A 44 2.02 1.61 9.73
N GLN A 45 2.84 1.08 8.81
CA GLN A 45 3.92 1.84 8.14
C GLN A 45 3.38 2.70 6.99
N ALA A 46 2.10 2.55 6.60
CA ALA A 46 1.49 3.36 5.56
C ALA A 46 1.30 4.82 6.01
N LYS A 47 1.81 5.77 5.22
CA LYS A 47 1.61 7.22 5.42
C LYS A 47 0.63 7.85 4.42
N SER A 48 0.00 7.02 3.58
CA SER A 48 -1.08 7.39 2.65
C SER A 48 -2.11 6.27 2.60
N GLY A 49 -3.38 6.62 2.35
CA GLY A 49 -4.47 5.68 2.13
C GLY A 49 -4.35 4.88 0.83
N LEU A 50 -3.71 5.42 -0.21
CA LEU A 50 -3.59 4.75 -1.52
C LEU A 50 -2.91 3.36 -1.44
N PRO A 51 -1.73 3.17 -0.82
CA PRO A 51 -1.12 1.85 -0.72
C PRO A 51 -1.94 0.87 0.12
N LEU A 52 -2.68 1.34 1.13
CA LEU A 52 -3.62 0.50 1.88
C LEU A 52 -4.77 0.03 0.99
N MET A 53 -5.29 0.91 0.13
CA MET A 53 -6.34 0.58 -0.84
C MET A 53 -5.86 -0.44 -1.87
N GLN A 54 -4.65 -0.27 -2.39
CA GLN A 54 -4.03 -1.20 -3.34
C GLN A 54 -3.85 -2.60 -2.73
N LEU A 55 -3.37 -2.66 -1.49
CA LEU A 55 -3.22 -3.92 -0.75
C LEU A 55 -4.59 -4.57 -0.44
N GLY A 56 -5.57 -3.76 -0.03
CA GLY A 56 -6.93 -4.23 0.23
C GLY A 56 -7.61 -4.83 -1.00
N LEU A 57 -7.39 -4.22 -2.17
CA LEU A 57 -7.86 -4.76 -3.44
C LEU A 57 -7.10 -6.04 -3.85
N ALA A 58 -5.78 -6.09 -3.63
CA ALA A 58 -4.98 -7.30 -3.88
C ALA A 58 -5.45 -8.49 -3.02
N LEU A 59 -5.71 -8.26 -1.73
CA LEU A 59 -6.27 -9.26 -0.81
C LEU A 59 -7.64 -9.75 -1.26
N LYS A 60 -8.52 -8.83 -1.72
CA LYS A 60 -9.83 -9.19 -2.28
C LYS A 60 -9.72 -10.10 -3.49
N LEU A 61 -8.84 -9.75 -4.43
CA LEU A 61 -8.63 -10.48 -5.67
C LEU A 61 -8.09 -11.90 -5.44
N MET A 62 -7.32 -12.10 -4.37
CA MET A 62 -6.81 -13.43 -3.98
C MET A 62 -7.76 -14.21 -3.05
N GLY A 63 -8.87 -13.60 -2.58
CA GLY A 63 -9.88 -14.27 -1.75
C GLY A 63 -9.78 -14.06 -0.23
N ASP A 64 -8.93 -13.16 0.26
CA ASP A 64 -8.88 -12.78 1.69
C ASP A 64 -9.82 -11.60 1.98
N ALA A 65 -11.13 -11.91 2.00
CA ALA A 65 -12.19 -10.93 2.24
C ALA A 65 -12.10 -10.17 3.58
N PRO A 66 -11.83 -10.79 4.75
CA PRO A 66 -11.85 -10.06 6.02
C PRO A 66 -10.72 -9.03 6.11
N ARG A 67 -9.50 -9.39 5.69
CA ARG A 67 -8.37 -8.45 5.68
C ARG A 67 -8.52 -7.38 4.61
N SER A 68 -9.12 -7.72 3.47
CA SER A 68 -9.46 -6.74 2.44
C SER A 68 -10.37 -5.63 2.98
N GLN A 69 -11.46 -5.99 3.68
CA GLN A 69 -12.37 -4.99 4.21
C GLN A 69 -11.69 -4.08 5.24
N GLN A 70 -10.89 -4.67 6.15
CA GLN A 70 -10.10 -3.89 7.11
C GLN A 70 -9.14 -2.92 6.42
N ALA A 71 -8.47 -3.37 5.36
CA ALA A 71 -7.55 -2.54 4.58
C ALA A 71 -8.26 -1.38 3.87
N LEU A 72 -9.43 -1.62 3.29
CA LEU A 72 -10.24 -0.61 2.62
C LEU A 72 -10.79 0.42 3.62
N ASP A 73 -11.32 -0.04 4.75
CA ASP A 73 -11.82 0.85 5.80
C ASP A 73 -10.70 1.71 6.38
N LEU A 74 -9.50 1.15 6.55
CA LEU A 74 -8.33 1.88 7.01
C LEU A 74 -7.82 2.87 5.97
N ALA A 75 -7.83 2.49 4.68
CA ALA A 75 -7.40 3.35 3.58
C ALA A 75 -8.19 4.66 3.53
N ILE A 76 -9.51 4.59 3.66
CA ILE A 76 -10.39 5.77 3.63
C ILE A 76 -10.16 6.65 4.87
N LYS A 77 -9.84 6.05 6.02
CA LYS A 77 -9.58 6.77 7.28
C LYS A 77 -8.16 7.33 7.39
N THR A 78 -7.25 6.96 6.47
CA THR A 78 -5.84 7.37 6.53
C THR A 78 -5.60 8.50 5.52
N PRO A 79 -5.71 9.78 5.94
CA PRO A 79 -5.34 10.88 5.08
C PRO A 79 -3.84 10.82 4.77
N ARG A 80 -3.46 11.24 3.56
CA ARG A 80 -2.04 11.42 3.22
C ARG A 80 -1.48 12.50 4.15
N SER A 81 -0.39 12.19 4.85
CA SER A 81 0.23 13.15 5.75
C SER A 81 0.76 14.36 4.96
N GLU A 82 0.27 15.56 5.28
CA GLU A 82 0.65 16.82 4.61
C GLU A 82 2.05 17.31 4.98
N THR A 83 2.67 16.73 6.01
CA THR A 83 3.98 17.12 6.52
C THR A 83 5.09 16.56 5.64
N GLN A 84 5.41 17.28 4.55
CA GLN A 84 6.72 17.50 3.88
C GLN A 84 7.70 16.34 3.59
N ALA A 85 7.43 15.09 3.97
CA ALA A 85 8.35 13.97 3.69
C ALA A 85 8.09 13.42 2.29
N TRP A 86 9.08 13.57 1.39
CA TRP A 86 9.00 12.97 0.06
C TRP A 86 9.02 11.43 0.17
N MET A 87 7.90 10.80 -0.18
CA MET A 87 7.70 9.35 -0.05
C MET A 87 8.19 8.54 -1.27
N ALA A 88 8.81 9.19 -2.27
CA ALA A 88 9.29 8.57 -3.51
C ALA A 88 8.24 7.74 -4.28
N ASP A 89 6.96 7.96 -3.99
CA ASP A 89 5.82 7.27 -4.59
C ASP A 89 5.21 8.09 -5.74
N TYR A 90 5.81 9.23 -6.11
CA TYR A 90 5.30 10.22 -7.06
C TYR A 90 3.86 10.66 -6.77
N GLY A 91 3.47 10.62 -5.49
CA GLY A 91 2.10 10.88 -5.05
C GLY A 91 1.81 12.30 -4.63
N SER A 92 0.54 12.67 -4.77
CA SER A 92 -0.02 13.93 -4.30
C SER A 92 -1.44 13.66 -3.78
N PRO A 93 -1.98 14.52 -2.90
CA PRO A 93 -3.37 14.42 -2.47
C PRO A 93 -4.35 14.37 -3.65
N LEU A 94 -4.09 15.13 -4.73
CA LEU A 94 -4.92 15.10 -5.94
C LEU A 94 -4.90 13.73 -6.63
N ARG A 95 -3.72 13.11 -6.79
CA ARG A 95 -3.59 11.80 -7.43
C ARG A 95 -4.16 10.68 -6.58
N ASP A 96 -3.95 10.74 -5.27
CA ASP A 96 -4.42 9.70 -4.36
C ASP A 96 -5.95 9.73 -4.20
N ASN A 97 -6.61 10.85 -4.56
CA ASN A 97 -8.07 11.03 -4.51
C ASN A 97 -8.80 10.81 -5.86
N ALA A 98 -8.08 10.72 -6.99
CA ALA A 98 -8.65 10.61 -8.34
C ALA A 98 -9.00 9.16 -8.72
#